data_AF-A0A1X4G659-F1
#
_entry.id   AF-A0A1X4G659-F1
#
_cell.length_a   1.000
_cell.length_b   1.000
_cell.length_c   1.000
_cell.angle_alpha   90.00
_cell.angle_beta   90.00
_cell.angle_gamma   90.00
#
_symmetry.space_group_name_H-M   'P 1'
#
loop_
_entity.id
_entity.type
_entity.pdbx_description
1 polymer ?
#
loop_
_entity_poly.entity_id
_entity_poly.type
_entity_poly.pdbx_seq_one_letter_code
_entity_poly.pdbx_strand_id
1 'polypeptide(L)'
;MSAPSLPTGYDVSKHVPAGRRNCLLTVGFDQHQQRIPRFLVQLHYRVAADPIEWTAIARMDHNETSALGHDVYREGLHVGVVRRSQPTVHLQLAHAPLPISRGAVIRGCANYLKREAEYFVDVFEERRSPDRPPSWSDSGEPTPTFIRSRRVEENMSREAPADADLVSDEELSELLADAEGITPEEIERGAAELDIAPPEEATVVDVDE
;
A
#
# COMPACT_ATOMS: atom_id res chain seq x y z
N MET A 1 20.49 -7.23 -6.11
CA MET A 1 19.80 -5.94 -6.26
C MET A 1 18.75 -5.88 -5.17
N SER A 2 18.83 -4.91 -4.25
CA SER A 2 18.07 -4.95 -2.99
C SER A 2 16.61 -4.56 -3.17
N ALA A 3 15.74 -5.32 -2.51
CA ALA A 3 14.38 -4.89 -2.16
C ALA A 3 14.43 -3.58 -1.32
N PRO A 4 13.32 -2.81 -1.22
CA PRO A 4 13.23 -1.70 -0.27
C PRO A 4 13.52 -2.19 1.15
N SER A 5 13.95 -1.29 2.03
CA SER A 5 14.12 -1.64 3.45
C SER A 5 12.78 -2.06 4.07
N LEU A 6 12.82 -3.09 4.91
CA LEU A 6 11.67 -3.45 5.74
C LEU A 6 11.37 -2.33 6.76
N PRO A 7 10.09 -2.18 7.16
CA PRO A 7 9.72 -1.42 8.35
C PRO A 7 10.58 -1.81 9.54
N THR A 8 10.98 -0.82 10.34
CA THR A 8 11.79 -1.04 11.54
C THR A 8 10.96 -0.79 12.78
N GLY A 9 11.33 -1.44 13.89
CA GLY A 9 10.64 -1.28 15.17
C GLY A 9 9.28 -1.98 15.24
N TYR A 10 9.05 -2.99 14.41
CA TYR A 10 7.93 -3.94 14.51
C TYR A 10 8.45 -5.33 14.88
N ASP A 11 7.64 -6.12 15.59
CA ASP A 11 7.99 -7.51 15.93
C ASP A 11 8.13 -8.38 14.67
N VAL A 12 7.24 -8.18 13.70
CA VAL A 12 7.26 -8.87 12.41
C VAL A 12 7.37 -7.82 11.30
N SER A 13 8.21 -8.08 10.30
CA SER A 13 8.26 -7.26 9.08
C SER A 13 8.61 -8.12 7.88
N LYS A 14 7.87 -7.97 6.78
CA LYS A 14 7.98 -8.79 5.57
C LYS A 14 7.79 -8.00 4.28
N HIS A 15 8.42 -8.47 3.21
CA HIS A 15 8.08 -8.06 1.85
C HIS A 15 6.91 -8.89 1.36
N VAL A 16 5.99 -8.26 0.63
CA VAL A 16 4.81 -8.94 0.07
C VAL A 16 4.66 -8.54 -1.41
N PRO A 17 4.42 -9.47 -2.35
CA PRO A 17 4.27 -9.14 -3.76
C PRO A 17 3.15 -8.13 -4.00
N ALA A 18 3.43 -7.06 -4.74
CA ALA A 18 2.42 -6.06 -5.10
C ALA A 18 1.62 -6.42 -6.37
N GLY A 19 1.86 -7.60 -6.97
CA GLY A 19 1.28 -7.99 -8.27
C GLY A 19 1.86 -7.25 -9.49
N ARG A 20 2.71 -6.22 -9.28
CA ARG A 20 3.39 -5.45 -10.34
C ARG A 20 4.90 -5.51 -10.17
N ARG A 21 5.66 -5.67 -11.27
CA ARG A 21 7.14 -5.81 -11.24
C ARG A 21 7.90 -4.57 -10.76
N ASN A 22 7.28 -3.40 -10.89
CA ASN A 22 7.83 -2.11 -10.47
C ASN A 22 7.30 -1.67 -9.10
N CYS A 23 6.50 -2.50 -8.43
CA CYS A 23 5.98 -2.23 -7.10
C CYS A 23 6.30 -3.38 -6.15
N LEU A 24 6.40 -3.08 -4.86
CA LEU A 24 6.54 -4.08 -3.81
C LEU A 24 5.87 -3.57 -2.55
N LEU A 25 5.20 -4.44 -1.79
CA LEU A 25 4.69 -4.06 -0.49
C LEU A 25 5.71 -4.40 0.60
N THR A 26 5.68 -3.61 1.66
CA THR A 26 6.23 -4.03 2.95
C THR A 26 5.15 -3.94 4.02
N VAL A 27 5.08 -4.96 4.87
CA VAL A 27 4.17 -5.02 6.00
C VAL A 27 5.00 -5.14 7.27
N GLY A 28 4.65 -4.36 8.30
CA GLY A 28 5.20 -4.49 9.64
C GLY A 28 4.09 -4.47 10.68
N PHE A 29 4.16 -5.30 11.71
CA PHE A 29 3.18 -5.31 12.80
C PHE A 29 3.77 -5.84 14.10
N ASP A 30 3.18 -5.41 15.22
CA ASP A 30 3.51 -5.91 16.55
C ASP A 30 2.55 -7.02 16.97
N GLN A 31 3.01 -7.91 17.84
CA GLN A 31 2.18 -8.99 18.38
C GLN A 31 2.22 -8.96 19.90
N HIS A 32 1.06 -8.70 20.51
CA HIS A 32 0.93 -8.68 21.96
C HIS A 32 -0.37 -9.36 22.41
N GLN A 33 -0.26 -10.48 23.14
CA GLN A 33 -1.39 -11.21 23.73
C GLN A 33 -2.54 -11.48 22.74
N GLN A 34 -2.20 -12.07 21.59
CA GLN A 34 -3.17 -12.37 20.52
C GLN A 34 -3.89 -11.14 19.95
N ARG A 35 -3.21 -9.99 19.95
CA ARG A 35 -3.65 -8.76 19.32
C ARG A 35 -2.49 -8.10 18.59
N ILE A 36 -2.85 -7.31 17.60
CA ILE A 36 -1.92 -6.47 16.85
C ILE A 36 -2.17 -5.00 17.22
N PRO A 37 -1.39 -4.41 18.15
CA PRO A 37 -1.62 -3.04 18.60
C PRO A 37 -1.06 -1.98 17.64
N ARG A 38 -0.16 -2.37 16.72
CA ARG A 38 0.38 -1.47 15.70
C ARG A 38 0.62 -2.22 14.41
N PHE A 39 0.40 -1.56 13.28
CA PHE A 39 0.81 -2.06 11.98
C PHE A 39 1.15 -0.93 11.01
N LEU A 40 1.89 -1.28 9.97
CA LEU A 40 2.25 -0.43 8.85
C LEU A 40 2.23 -1.26 7.56
N VAL A 41 1.49 -0.80 6.57
CA VAL A 41 1.47 -1.35 5.21
C VAL A 41 1.91 -0.25 4.25
N GLN A 42 2.98 -0.50 3.48
CA GLN A 42 3.52 0.46 2.53
C GLN A 42 3.63 -0.12 1.13
N LEU A 43 3.23 0.67 0.13
CA LEU A 43 3.51 0.43 -1.27
C LEU A 43 4.78 1.16 -1.67
N HIS A 44 5.74 0.41 -2.18
CA HIS A 44 6.99 0.92 -2.74
C HIS A 44 6.95 0.87 -4.26
N TYR A 45 7.46 1.91 -4.90
CA TYR A 45 7.62 2.02 -6.35
C TYR A 45 9.10 2.16 -6.72
N ARG A 46 9.53 1.43 -7.76
CA ARG A 46 10.90 1.46 -8.26
C ARG A 46 11.12 2.65 -9.20
N VAL A 47 11.73 3.72 -8.68
CA VAL A 47 11.95 4.99 -9.39
C VAL A 47 13.20 5.01 -10.27
N ALA A 48 14.18 4.14 -9.99
CA ALA A 48 15.39 3.99 -10.80
C ALA A 48 15.79 2.51 -10.94
N ALA A 49 16.45 2.17 -12.04
CA ALA A 49 16.89 0.80 -12.35
C ALA A 49 18.40 0.58 -12.19
N ASP A 50 19.20 1.66 -12.20
CA ASP A 50 20.66 1.60 -12.03
C ASP A 50 21.21 2.91 -11.41
N PRO A 51 21.52 2.94 -10.09
CA PRO A 51 21.22 1.87 -9.14
C PRO A 51 19.71 1.65 -8.99
N ILE A 52 19.30 0.45 -8.54
CA ILE A 52 17.90 0.24 -8.17
C ILE A 52 17.57 1.12 -6.97
N GLU A 53 16.52 1.92 -7.13
CA GLU A 53 16.01 2.81 -6.10
C GLU A 53 14.50 2.56 -5.92
N TRP A 54 14.09 2.44 -4.66
CA TRP A 54 12.71 2.24 -4.26
C TRP A 54 12.27 3.43 -3.40
N THR A 55 11.04 3.87 -3.59
CA THR A 55 10.41 4.93 -2.81
C THR A 55 9.09 4.41 -2.27
N ALA A 56 8.83 4.59 -0.96
CA ALA A 56 7.51 4.36 -0.39
C ALA A 56 6.56 5.46 -0.88
N ILE A 57 5.53 5.10 -1.64
CA ILE A 57 4.62 6.05 -2.29
C ILE A 57 3.23 6.12 -1.67
N ALA A 58 2.82 5.05 -0.97
CA ALA A 58 1.57 5.03 -0.22
C ALA A 58 1.77 4.28 1.11
N ARG A 59 1.15 4.79 2.17
CA ARG A 59 1.26 4.26 3.53
C ARG A 59 -0.13 4.20 4.18
N MET A 60 -0.44 3.06 4.79
CA MET A 60 -1.56 2.88 5.70
C MET A 60 -1.01 2.36 7.02
N ASP A 61 -1.39 2.97 8.14
CA ASP A 61 -0.88 2.56 9.43
C ASP A 61 -1.87 2.72 10.57
N HIS A 62 -1.54 2.02 11.65
CA HIS A 62 -2.26 2.03 12.89
C HIS A 62 -1.28 1.96 14.06
N ASN A 63 -1.55 2.73 15.10
CA ASN A 63 -0.82 2.67 16.36
C ASN A 63 -1.69 3.15 17.53
N GLU A 64 -2.36 2.24 18.25
CA GLU A 64 -3.15 2.59 19.45
C GLU A 64 -2.29 2.82 20.70
N THR A 65 -0.98 2.58 20.62
CA THR A 65 -0.07 2.63 21.78
C THR A 65 0.61 3.98 21.98
N SER A 66 0.51 4.88 20.99
CA SER A 66 1.08 6.22 21.02
C SER A 66 -0.02 7.26 21.09
N ALA A 67 0.16 8.31 21.90
CA ALA A 67 -0.77 9.44 21.96
C ALA A 67 -0.84 10.24 20.64
N LEU A 68 0.20 10.14 19.82
CA LEU A 68 0.27 10.71 18.47
C LEU A 68 0.13 9.64 17.39
N GLY A 69 -0.29 8.43 17.76
CA GLY A 69 -0.51 7.33 16.82
C GLY A 69 -1.93 7.34 16.26
N HIS A 70 -2.11 6.79 15.07
CA HIS A 70 -3.40 6.71 14.42
C HIS A 70 -4.24 5.53 14.92
N ASP A 71 -5.48 5.77 15.32
CA ASP A 71 -6.44 4.70 15.61
C ASP A 71 -7.50 4.58 14.51
N VAL A 72 -7.28 3.65 13.57
CA VAL A 72 -8.19 3.41 12.43
C VAL A 72 -9.63 3.06 12.83
N TYR A 73 -9.89 2.60 14.06
CA TYR A 73 -11.27 2.34 14.51
C TYR A 73 -11.99 3.61 15.01
N ARG A 74 -11.25 4.69 15.25
CA ARG A 74 -11.78 6.01 15.64
C ARG A 74 -11.71 7.01 14.49
N GLU A 75 -10.61 6.98 13.75
CA GLU A 75 -10.29 7.91 12.67
C GLU A 75 -10.76 7.41 11.30
N GLY A 76 -10.98 6.09 11.15
CA GLY A 76 -11.19 5.45 9.86
C GLY A 76 -9.87 5.14 9.15
N LEU A 77 -9.95 4.56 7.95
CA LEU A 77 -8.76 4.27 7.14
C LEU A 77 -8.31 5.50 6.38
N HIS A 78 -7.03 5.84 6.52
CA HIS A 78 -6.35 6.84 5.72
C HIS A 78 -5.17 6.25 4.96
N VAL A 79 -4.81 6.91 3.85
CA VAL A 79 -3.59 6.63 3.09
C VAL A 79 -2.77 7.90 3.00
N GLY A 80 -1.55 7.88 3.53
CA GLY A 80 -0.55 8.90 3.23
C GLY A 80 0.06 8.64 1.85
N VAL A 81 -0.09 9.57 0.91
CA VAL A 81 0.37 9.45 -0.48
C VAL A 81 1.49 10.45 -0.73
N VAL A 82 2.67 9.94 -1.05
CA VAL A 82 3.84 10.76 -1.39
C VAL A 82 3.71 11.26 -2.82
N ARG A 83 4.06 12.52 -3.03
CA ARG A 83 4.18 13.15 -4.36
C ARG A 83 5.64 13.49 -4.63
N ARG A 84 6.07 13.39 -5.89
CA ARG A 84 7.50 13.52 -6.26
C ARG A 84 8.08 14.90 -5.92
N SER A 85 7.31 15.96 -6.10
CA SER A 85 7.76 17.35 -5.88
C SER A 85 6.86 18.15 -4.94
N GLN A 86 5.78 17.55 -4.45
CA GLN A 86 4.79 18.19 -3.59
C GLN A 86 4.73 17.51 -2.21
N PRO A 87 4.19 18.18 -1.17
CA PRO A 87 4.01 17.56 0.15
C PRO A 87 3.21 16.26 0.07
N THR A 88 3.40 15.36 1.04
CA THR A 88 2.49 14.21 1.23
C THR A 88 1.06 14.72 1.39
N VAL A 89 0.10 13.99 0.82
CA VAL A 89 -1.33 14.23 1.03
C VAL A 89 -1.93 13.03 1.73
N HIS A 90 -2.93 13.25 2.59
CA HIS A 90 -3.60 12.18 3.30
C HIS A 90 -5.02 12.02 2.76
N LEU A 91 -5.33 10.81 2.32
CA LEU A 91 -6.63 10.44 1.76
C LEU A 91 -7.42 9.71 2.83
N GLN A 92 -8.53 10.29 3.29
CA GLN A 92 -9.53 9.59 4.09
C GLN A 92 -10.36 8.70 3.17
N LEU A 93 -10.23 7.39 3.32
CA LEU A 93 -10.93 6.41 2.49
C LEU A 93 -12.36 6.21 2.98
N ALA A 94 -13.31 6.11 2.04
CA ALA A 94 -14.62 5.58 2.35
C ALA A 94 -14.54 4.06 2.44
N HIS A 95 -15.07 3.47 3.51
CA HIS A 95 -15.03 2.03 3.73
C HIS A 95 -16.24 1.53 4.53
N ALA A 96 -16.57 0.26 4.36
CA ALA A 96 -17.48 -0.46 5.25
C ALA A 96 -16.89 -0.56 6.68
N PRO A 97 -17.69 -0.88 7.71
CA PRO A 97 -17.17 -1.05 9.07
C PRO A 97 -15.96 -1.99 9.11
N LEU A 98 -14.91 -1.61 9.84
CA LEU A 98 -13.70 -2.40 9.92
C LEU A 98 -13.95 -3.72 10.67
N PRO A 99 -13.41 -4.85 10.18
CA PRO A 99 -13.39 -6.11 10.94
C PRO A 99 -12.76 -5.93 12.31
N ILE A 100 -13.19 -6.71 13.31
CA ILE A 100 -12.58 -6.68 14.66
C ILE A 100 -11.13 -7.19 14.62
N SER A 101 -10.85 -8.18 13.77
CA SER A 101 -9.52 -8.71 13.52
C SER A 101 -8.65 -7.65 12.84
N ARG A 102 -7.57 -7.24 13.51
CA ARG A 102 -6.57 -6.33 12.94
C ARG A 102 -5.81 -7.01 11.81
N GLY A 103 -5.63 -8.33 11.89
CA GLY A 103 -5.02 -9.12 10.83
C GLY A 103 -5.83 -9.03 9.53
N ALA A 104 -7.15 -9.18 9.61
CA ALA A 104 -8.05 -8.97 8.48
C ALA A 104 -7.96 -7.53 7.92
N VAL A 105 -7.84 -6.52 8.78
CA VAL A 105 -7.61 -5.12 8.36
C VAL A 105 -6.28 -4.98 7.61
N ILE A 106 -5.18 -5.52 8.12
CA ILE A 106 -3.85 -5.49 7.45
C ILE A 106 -3.92 -6.16 6.08
N ARG A 107 -4.54 -7.34 6.00
CA ARG A 107 -4.71 -8.08 4.76
C ARG A 107 -5.57 -7.30 3.75
N GLY A 108 -6.65 -6.66 4.21
CA GLY A 108 -7.48 -5.77 3.40
C GLY A 108 -6.73 -4.54 2.89
N CYS A 109 -5.92 -3.88 3.73
CA CYS A 109 -5.04 -2.77 3.33
C CYS A 109 -4.01 -3.22 2.27
N ALA A 110 -3.41 -4.39 2.43
CA ALA A 110 -2.50 -4.95 1.43
C ALA A 110 -3.21 -5.21 0.09
N ASN A 111 -4.42 -5.80 0.12
CA ASN A 111 -5.24 -6.00 -1.08
C ASN A 111 -5.61 -4.69 -1.77
N TYR A 112 -5.97 -3.68 -0.98
CA TYR A 112 -6.28 -2.34 -1.46
C TYR A 112 -5.09 -1.71 -2.18
N LEU A 113 -3.91 -1.64 -1.54
CA LEU A 113 -2.72 -1.04 -2.15
C LEU A 113 -2.24 -1.81 -3.40
N LYS A 114 -2.45 -3.13 -3.47
CA LYS A 114 -2.18 -3.92 -4.68
C LYS A 114 -3.11 -3.54 -5.82
N ARG A 115 -4.41 -3.51 -5.54
CA ARG A 115 -5.46 -3.21 -6.51
C ARG A 115 -5.29 -1.81 -7.08
N GLU A 116 -5.00 -0.84 -6.21
CA GLU A 116 -4.91 0.58 -6.55
C GLU A 116 -3.47 1.06 -6.82
N ALA A 117 -2.50 0.14 -6.98
CA ALA A 117 -1.09 0.50 -7.13
C ALA A 117 -0.83 1.50 -8.28
N GLU A 118 -1.57 1.39 -9.38
CA GLU A 118 -1.44 2.31 -10.52
C GLU A 118 -1.88 3.73 -10.17
N TYR A 119 -2.97 3.87 -9.41
CA TYR A 119 -3.41 5.17 -8.92
C TYR A 119 -2.30 5.87 -8.15
N PHE A 120 -1.69 5.18 -7.18
CA PHE A 120 -0.65 5.76 -6.34
C PHE A 120 0.63 6.06 -7.12
N VAL A 121 0.99 5.23 -8.10
CA VAL A 121 2.11 5.51 -9.00
C VAL A 121 1.85 6.75 -9.86
N ASP A 122 0.61 6.93 -10.36
CA ASP A 122 0.24 8.09 -11.16
C ASP A 122 0.18 9.38 -10.34
N VAL A 123 -0.26 9.32 -9.08
CA VAL A 123 -0.21 10.44 -8.14
C VAL A 123 1.25 10.79 -7.79
N PHE A 124 2.07 9.78 -7.50
CA PHE A 124 3.49 9.99 -7.19
C PHE A 124 4.23 10.63 -8.36
N GLU A 125 4.02 10.13 -9.58
CA GLU A 125 4.60 10.68 -10.82
C GLU A 125 3.88 11.96 -11.30
N GLU A 126 2.92 12.48 -10.53
CA GLU A 126 2.18 13.71 -10.81
C GLU A 126 1.47 13.71 -12.18
N ARG A 127 1.14 12.51 -12.66
CA ARG A 127 0.29 12.28 -13.84
C ARG A 127 -1.19 12.39 -13.49
N ARG A 128 -1.51 12.36 -12.20
CA ARG A 128 -2.86 12.44 -11.64
C ARG A 128 -2.87 13.31 -10.38
N SER A 129 -3.89 14.16 -10.24
CA SER A 129 -4.14 14.85 -8.97
C SER A 129 -4.81 13.91 -7.97
N PRO A 130 -4.40 13.92 -6.68
CA PRO A 130 -5.08 13.18 -5.62
C PRO A 130 -6.41 13.80 -5.20
N ASP A 131 -6.62 15.09 -5.49
CA ASP A 131 -7.89 15.79 -5.28
C ASP A 131 -8.93 15.34 -6.31
N ARG A 132 -10.23 15.44 -5.96
CA ARG A 132 -11.40 15.19 -6.81
C ARG A 132 -11.14 15.45 -8.31
N PRO A 133 -11.75 14.66 -9.22
CA PRO A 133 -11.39 14.64 -10.63
C PRO A 133 -11.38 16.07 -11.21
N PRO A 134 -10.48 16.37 -12.17
CA PRO A 134 -10.51 17.67 -12.83
C PRO A 134 -11.93 17.91 -13.32
N SER A 135 -12.50 19.08 -13.01
CA SER A 135 -13.74 19.51 -13.65
C SER A 135 -13.47 19.52 -15.15
N TRP A 136 -14.06 18.61 -15.91
CA TRP A 136 -14.06 18.74 -17.35
C TRP A 136 -14.84 20.01 -17.69
N SER A 137 -14.13 21.07 -18.07
CA SER A 137 -14.70 22.00 -19.05
C SER A 137 -14.66 21.30 -20.39
N ASP A 138 -15.78 21.26 -21.12
CA ASP A 138 -15.93 20.72 -22.48
C ASP A 138 -15.12 21.50 -23.55
N SER A 139 -13.85 21.77 -23.27
CA SER A 139 -12.92 22.44 -24.15
C SER A 139 -12.02 21.37 -24.76
N GLY A 140 -12.47 20.80 -25.88
CA GLY A 140 -11.70 19.83 -26.65
C GLY A 140 -10.37 20.41 -27.13
N GLU A 141 -9.28 20.08 -26.45
CA GLU A 141 -7.91 20.24 -26.92
C GLU A 141 -7.37 18.86 -27.35
N PRO A 142 -6.68 18.77 -28.51
CA PRO A 142 -6.28 17.50 -29.08
C PRO A 142 -5.14 16.83 -28.30
N THR A 143 -5.16 15.51 -28.30
CA THR A 143 -4.21 14.61 -27.65
C THR A 143 -2.74 14.98 -27.95
N PRO A 144 -1.85 15.15 -26.95
CA PRO A 144 -0.43 15.22 -27.21
C PRO A 144 0.08 13.84 -27.65
N THR A 145 0.75 13.86 -28.79
CA THR A 145 1.34 12.73 -29.52
C THR A 145 2.08 11.73 -28.62
N PHE A 146 1.65 10.46 -28.67
CA PHE A 146 2.37 9.32 -28.08
C PHE A 146 3.84 9.30 -28.52
N ILE A 147 4.76 9.40 -27.56
CA ILE A 147 6.17 9.09 -27.80
C ILE A 147 6.28 7.58 -28.03
N ARG A 148 6.74 7.21 -29.23
CA ARG A 148 7.02 5.84 -29.66
C ARG A 148 7.79 5.06 -28.59
N SER A 149 7.23 3.91 -28.21
CA SER A 149 7.89 2.82 -27.49
C SER A 149 9.21 2.44 -28.17
N ARG A 150 10.34 2.62 -27.49
CA ARG A 150 11.56 1.88 -27.82
C ARG A 150 11.32 0.42 -27.43
N ARG A 151 11.28 -0.43 -28.44
CA ARG A 151 11.32 -1.89 -28.34
C ARG A 151 12.62 -2.27 -27.60
N VAL A 152 12.51 -2.82 -26.39
CA VAL A 152 13.62 -3.48 -25.73
C VAL A 152 13.49 -4.96 -26.07
N GLU A 153 14.52 -5.49 -26.69
CA GLU A 153 14.58 -6.85 -27.25
C GLU A 153 14.56 -7.90 -26.13
N GLU A 154 13.82 -8.98 -26.40
CA GLU A 154 13.83 -10.23 -25.65
C GLU A 154 15.24 -10.82 -25.65
N ASN A 155 15.78 -11.10 -24.46
CA ASN A 155 16.59 -12.27 -24.11
C ASN A 155 17.43 -11.97 -22.87
N MET A 156 16.99 -12.42 -21.70
CA MET A 156 17.86 -12.79 -20.58
C MET A 156 17.03 -13.63 -19.60
N SER A 157 17.01 -14.95 -19.81
CA SER A 157 16.81 -15.90 -18.71
C SER A 157 17.90 -15.63 -17.67
N ARG A 158 17.52 -15.04 -16.54
CA ARG A 158 18.36 -14.94 -15.34
C ARG A 158 17.49 -15.31 -14.16
N GLU A 159 17.93 -16.32 -13.42
CA GLU A 159 17.36 -16.81 -12.17
C GLU A 159 16.98 -15.64 -11.24
N ALA A 160 15.80 -15.78 -10.63
CA ALA A 160 15.34 -14.90 -9.55
C ALA A 160 16.32 -14.98 -8.36
N PRO A 161 16.80 -13.85 -7.82
CA PRO A 161 17.74 -13.88 -6.71
C PRO A 161 17.01 -14.01 -5.36
N ALA A 162 17.27 -15.09 -4.63
CA ALA A 162 17.04 -15.37 -3.21
C ALA A 162 15.97 -14.52 -2.47
N ASP A 163 14.72 -15.00 -2.58
CA ASP A 163 13.47 -14.60 -1.91
C ASP A 163 13.42 -14.82 -0.38
N ALA A 164 14.48 -14.52 0.39
CA ALA A 164 14.53 -14.96 1.79
C ALA A 164 13.50 -14.27 2.73
N ASP A 165 12.96 -13.10 2.36
CA ASP A 165 11.99 -12.34 3.18
C ASP A 165 10.73 -11.91 2.41
N LEU A 166 10.57 -12.39 1.18
CA LEU A 166 9.33 -12.22 0.42
C LEU A 166 8.37 -13.33 0.82
N VAL A 167 7.23 -12.96 1.42
CA VAL A 167 6.18 -13.91 1.77
C VAL A 167 5.04 -13.82 0.76
N SER A 168 4.43 -14.95 0.47
CA SER A 168 3.20 -15.00 -0.32
C SER A 168 2.03 -14.36 0.43
N ASP A 169 0.91 -14.21 -0.26
CA ASP A 169 -0.32 -13.71 0.38
C ASP A 169 -0.88 -14.69 1.40
N GLU A 170 -0.76 -15.98 1.09
CA GLU A 170 -1.13 -17.08 1.99
C GLU A 170 -0.25 -17.08 3.24
N GLU A 171 1.07 -16.97 3.08
CA GLU A 171 2.02 -16.90 4.20
C GLU A 171 1.80 -15.63 5.05
N LEU A 172 1.44 -14.50 4.43
CA LEU A 172 1.05 -13.30 5.18
C LEU A 172 -0.20 -13.58 6.04
N SER A 173 -1.21 -14.23 5.49
CA SER A 173 -2.43 -14.58 6.23
C SER A 173 -2.16 -15.57 7.35
N GLU A 174 -1.23 -16.51 7.18
CA GLU A 174 -0.75 -17.40 8.25
C GLU A 174 -0.09 -16.62 9.40
N LEU A 175 0.81 -15.70 9.09
CA LEU A 175 1.47 -14.86 10.11
C LEU A 175 0.47 -13.99 10.89
N LEU A 176 -0.53 -13.43 10.21
CA LEU A 176 -1.56 -12.61 10.84
C LEU A 176 -2.52 -13.44 11.70
N ALA A 177 -2.88 -14.63 11.22
CA ALA A 177 -3.70 -15.59 11.94
C ALA A 177 -3.03 -16.06 13.23
N ASP A 178 -1.74 -16.41 13.17
CA ASP A 178 -0.93 -16.76 14.33
C ASP A 178 -0.83 -15.60 15.34
N ALA A 179 -0.72 -14.36 14.85
CA ALA A 179 -0.63 -13.18 15.68
C ALA A 179 -1.91 -12.89 16.50
N GLU A 180 -3.08 -13.28 15.99
CA GLU A 180 -4.38 -13.07 16.64
C GLU A 180 -5.01 -14.35 17.20
N GLY A 181 -4.40 -15.51 16.97
CA GLY A 181 -4.92 -16.81 17.42
C GLY A 181 -6.20 -17.24 16.71
N ILE A 182 -6.38 -16.87 15.44
CA ILE A 182 -7.50 -17.25 14.57
C ILE A 182 -7.00 -18.05 13.36
N THR A 183 -7.86 -18.44 12.41
CA THR A 183 -7.39 -19.15 11.20
C THR A 183 -7.06 -18.21 10.03
N PRO A 184 -6.18 -18.62 9.09
CA PRO A 184 -5.91 -17.84 7.89
C PRO A 184 -7.18 -17.60 7.04
N GLU A 185 -8.13 -18.54 7.04
CA GLU A 185 -9.41 -18.38 6.33
C GLU A 185 -10.28 -17.30 6.97
N GLU A 186 -10.21 -17.12 8.30
CA GLU A 186 -10.91 -16.04 8.99
C GLU A 186 -10.30 -14.67 8.64
N ILE A 187 -8.97 -14.60 8.51
CA ILE A 187 -8.25 -13.41 8.02
C ILE A 187 -8.71 -13.08 6.60
N GLU A 188 -8.65 -14.04 5.69
CA GLU A 188 -9.01 -13.84 4.28
C GLU A 188 -10.48 -13.44 4.12
N ARG A 189 -11.39 -14.08 4.85
CA ARG A 189 -12.82 -13.70 4.85
C ARG A 189 -13.02 -12.28 5.36
N GLY A 190 -12.42 -11.93 6.50
CA GLY A 190 -12.55 -10.58 7.06
C GLY A 190 -11.96 -9.52 6.12
N ALA A 191 -10.85 -9.82 5.45
CA ALA A 191 -10.23 -8.95 4.46
C ALA A 191 -11.08 -8.79 3.19
N ALA A 192 -11.77 -9.84 2.76
CA ALA A 192 -12.67 -9.81 1.60
C ALA A 192 -13.98 -9.06 1.89
N GLU A 193 -14.46 -9.09 3.13
CA GLU A 193 -15.63 -8.33 3.58
C GLU A 193 -15.33 -6.84 3.81
N LEU A 194 -14.05 -6.48 3.99
CA LEU A 194 -13.59 -5.10 4.10
C LEU A 194 -13.65 -4.41 2.72
N ASP A 195 -14.82 -3.84 2.42
CA ASP A 195 -15.03 -3.02 1.24
C ASP A 195 -14.46 -1.61 1.45
N ILE A 196 -13.42 -1.29 0.67
CA ILE A 196 -12.76 0.01 0.66
C ILE A 196 -12.97 0.61 -0.72
N ALA A 197 -13.67 1.74 -0.76
CA ALA A 197 -13.97 2.50 -1.96
C ALA A 197 -12.66 2.91 -2.69
N PRO A 198 -12.71 3.09 -4.02
CA PRO A 198 -11.55 3.51 -4.77
C PRO A 198 -11.02 4.88 -4.30
N PRO A 199 -9.72 5.16 -4.45
CA PRO A 199 -9.09 6.37 -3.91
C PRO A 199 -9.65 7.67 -4.51
N GLU A 200 -10.31 7.60 -5.67
CA GLU A 200 -11.05 8.71 -6.29
C GLU A 200 -12.21 9.25 -5.47
N GLU A 201 -12.79 8.41 -4.63
CA GLU A 201 -13.90 8.76 -3.75
C GLU A 201 -13.41 9.22 -2.38
N ALA A 202 -12.10 9.15 -2.13
CA ALA A 202 -11.50 9.60 -0.88
C ALA A 202 -11.60 11.12 -0.71
N THR A 203 -11.64 11.54 0.55
CA THR A 203 -11.56 12.95 0.90
C THR A 203 -10.13 13.29 1.26
N VAL A 204 -9.56 14.32 0.64
CA VAL A 204 -8.26 14.86 1.04
C VAL A 204 -8.43 15.58 2.39
N VAL A 205 -7.61 15.21 3.36
CA VAL A 205 -7.61 15.79 4.70
C VAL A 205 -6.27 16.41 5.00
N ASP A 206 -6.29 17.63 5.56
CA ASP A 206 -5.11 18.24 6.15
C ASP A 206 -4.90 17.59 7.52
N VAL A 207 -3.88 16.75 7.62
CA VAL A 207 -3.42 16.23 8.90
C VAL A 207 -2.18 17.02 9.27
N ASP A 208 -2.27 17.81 10.34
CA ASP A 208 -1.10 18.38 10.98
C ASP A 208 -0.29 17.20 11.56
N GLU A 209 0.78 16.78 10.85
CA GLU A 209 1.76 15.79 11.33
C GLU A 209 2.68 16.36 12.42
#